data_AF-A0A7G5ZR78-F1
#
_entry.id   AF-A0A7G5ZR78-F1
#
_cell.length_a   1.000
_cell.length_b   1.000
_cell.length_c   1.000
_cell.angle_alpha   90.00
_cell.angle_beta   90.00
_cell.angle_gamma   90.00
#
_symmetry.space_group_name_H-M   'P 1'
#
loop_
_entity.id
_entity.type
_entity.pdbx_description
1 polymer ?
#
loop_
_entity_poly.entity_id
_entity_poly.type
_entity_poly.pdbx_seq_one_letter_code
_entity_poly.pdbx_strand_id
1 'polypeptide(L)'
;MSVFTVDTEAVHAAHGATRATIERLQSESATLMAQLRQLQTSWVGTASNAFQGCAEQWQGAQLHVEHVLDAIGTSLGSAASQYSDADHYSASLFR
;
A
#
# COMPACT_ATOMS: atom_id res chain seq x y z
N MET A 1 2.08 -19.36 -29.93
CA MET A 1 3.16 -18.92 -29.02
C MET A 1 2.83 -17.52 -28.50
N SER A 2 2.02 -17.42 -27.44
CA SER A 2 1.49 -16.14 -26.93
C SER A 2 1.27 -16.14 -25.41
N VAL A 3 1.93 -17.05 -24.67
CA VAL A 3 1.58 -17.30 -23.27
C VAL A 3 2.44 -16.48 -22.29
N PHE A 4 3.72 -16.21 -22.61
CA PHE A 4 4.61 -15.50 -21.68
C PHE A 4 4.42 -13.97 -21.65
N THR A 5 4.25 -13.33 -22.80
CA THR A 5 4.10 -11.85 -22.87
C THR A 5 2.79 -11.34 -22.28
N VAL A 6 1.71 -12.11 -22.38
CA VAL A 6 0.39 -11.75 -21.81
C VAL A 6 0.43 -11.74 -20.28
N ASP A 7 1.24 -12.62 -19.67
CA ASP A 7 1.38 -12.70 -18.21
C ASP A 7 2.14 -11.48 -17.66
N THR A 8 3.23 -11.07 -18.32
CA THR A 8 4.04 -9.91 -17.89
C THR A 8 3.27 -8.58 -17.92
N GLU A 9 2.47 -8.33 -18.97
CA GLU A 9 1.62 -7.12 -19.03
C GLU A 9 0.56 -7.12 -17.91
N ALA A 10 -0.05 -8.29 -17.65
CA ALA A 10 -1.02 -8.44 -16.56
C ALA A 10 -0.38 -8.19 -15.18
N VAL A 11 0.84 -8.68 -14.95
CA VAL A 11 1.60 -8.43 -13.70
C VAL A 11 1.94 -6.94 -13.54
N HIS A 12 2.38 -6.26 -14.60
CA HIS A 12 2.64 -4.82 -14.54
C HIS A 12 1.38 -3.99 -14.29
N ALA A 13 0.27 -4.35 -14.94
CA ALA A 13 -1.03 -3.70 -14.71
C ALA A 13 -1.52 -3.92 -13.27
N ALA A 14 -1.41 -5.15 -12.76
CA ALA A 14 -1.74 -5.49 -11.37
C ALA A 14 -0.86 -4.71 -10.38
N HIS A 15 0.45 -4.62 -10.62
CA HIS A 15 1.38 -3.81 -9.82
C HIS A 15 0.94 -2.34 -9.76
N GLY A 16 0.62 -1.74 -10.91
CA GLY A 16 0.13 -0.36 -10.97
C GLY A 16 -1.18 -0.15 -10.20
N ALA A 17 -2.14 -1.06 -10.37
CA ALA A 17 -3.42 -1.02 -9.66
C ALA A 17 -3.27 -1.18 -8.13
N THR A 18 -2.39 -2.08 -7.69
CA THR A 18 -2.10 -2.25 -6.27
C THR A 18 -1.43 -1.02 -5.68
N ARG A 19 -0.47 -0.42 -6.39
CA ARG A 19 0.18 0.82 -5.95
C ARG A 19 -0.82 1.98 -5.79
N ALA A 20 -1.71 2.17 -6.76
CA ALA A 20 -2.76 3.19 -6.65
C ALA A 20 -3.70 2.94 -5.46
N THR A 21 -3.99 1.66 -5.16
CA THR A 21 -4.78 1.29 -3.98
C THR A 21 -4.04 1.58 -2.67
N ILE A 22 -2.73 1.30 -2.61
CA ILE A 22 -1.87 1.64 -1.46
C ILE A 22 -1.90 3.14 -1.19
N GLU A 23 -1.69 3.97 -2.22
CA GLU A 23 -1.70 5.44 -2.09
C GLU A 23 -3.05 5.95 -1.57
N ARG A 24 -4.16 5.39 -2.07
CA ARG A 24 -5.50 5.74 -1.56
C ARG A 24 -5.68 5.37 -0.09
N LEU A 25 -5.30 4.15 0.32
CA LEU A 25 -5.39 3.72 1.71
C LEU A 25 -4.58 4.60 2.66
N GLN A 26 -3.38 5.01 2.26
CA GLN A 26 -2.55 5.93 3.05
C GLN A 26 -3.25 7.30 3.22
N SER A 27 -3.82 7.84 2.14
CA SER A 27 -4.55 9.11 2.21
C SER A 27 -5.81 9.05 3.08
N GLU A 28 -6.57 7.96 3.00
CA GLU A 28 -7.75 7.73 3.84
C GLU A 28 -7.34 7.59 5.32
N SER A 29 -6.23 6.90 5.58
CA SER A 29 -5.69 6.75 6.93
C SER A 29 -5.28 8.08 7.55
N ALA A 30 -4.57 8.91 6.78
CA ALA A 30 -4.18 10.26 7.20
C ALA A 30 -5.42 11.16 7.44
N THR A 31 -6.44 11.02 6.60
CA THR A 31 -7.71 11.74 6.75
C THR A 31 -8.42 11.36 8.04
N LEU A 32 -8.51 10.07 8.36
CA LEU A 32 -9.10 9.58 9.61
C LEU A 32 -8.32 10.09 10.84
N MET A 33 -6.99 10.08 10.79
CA MET A 33 -6.15 10.64 11.86
C MET A 33 -6.44 12.13 12.09
N ALA A 34 -6.59 12.92 11.02
CA ALA A 34 -6.93 14.34 11.13
C ALA A 34 -8.32 14.55 11.75
N GLN A 35 -9.31 13.76 11.36
CA GLN A 35 -10.66 13.78 11.94
C GLN A 35 -10.67 13.43 13.43
N LEU A 36 -9.93 12.40 13.83
CA LEU A 36 -9.80 11.99 15.23
C LEU A 36 -9.15 13.09 16.09
N ARG A 37 -8.09 13.73 15.58
CA ARG A 37 -7.45 14.87 16.24
C ARG A 37 -8.37 16.07 16.36
N GLN A 38 -9.13 16.39 15.32
CA GLN A 38 -10.11 17.46 15.37
C GLN A 38 -11.19 17.18 16.42
N LEU A 39 -11.70 15.94 16.47
CA LEU A 39 -12.69 15.54 17.46
C LEU A 39 -12.12 15.58 18.89
N GLN A 40 -10.86 15.22 19.09
CA GLN A 40 -10.18 15.37 20.38
C GLN A 40 -10.21 16.82 20.88
N THR A 41 -10.08 17.82 20.00
CA THR A 41 -10.13 19.23 20.41
C THR A 41 -11.51 19.71 20.86
N SER A 42 -12.58 19.03 20.46
CA SER A 42 -13.96 19.42 20.83
C SER A 42 -14.47 18.71 22.09
N TRP A 43 -13.79 17.66 22.57
CA TRP A 43 -14.17 16.91 23.76
C TRP A 43 -13.41 17.41 25.00
N VAL A 44 -14.15 17.94 25.98
CA VAL A 44 -13.60 18.46 27.25
C VAL A 44 -13.96 17.51 28.40
N GLY A 45 -13.10 17.43 29.42
CA GLY A 45 -13.33 16.60 30.61
C GLY A 45 -12.87 15.14 30.44
N THR A 46 -13.41 14.24 31.25
CA THR A 46 -12.97 12.82 31.31
C THR A 46 -13.13 12.06 29.99
N ALA A 47 -14.06 12.48 29.14
CA ALA A 47 -14.25 11.92 27.81
C ALA A 47 -13.08 12.23 26.84
N SER A 48 -12.30 13.28 27.12
CA SER A 48 -11.08 13.62 26.36
C SER A 48 -10.00 12.54 26.51
N ASN A 49 -9.82 11.97 27.71
CA ASN A 49 -8.86 10.88 27.95
C ASN A 49 -9.22 9.60 27.17
N ALA A 50 -10.51 9.27 27.10
CA ALA A 50 -10.95 8.11 26.31
C ALA A 50 -10.68 8.32 24.81
N PHE A 51 -10.88 9.54 24.31
CA PHE A 51 -10.58 9.88 22.92
C PHE A 51 -9.08 9.89 22.61
N GLN A 52 -8.24 10.33 23.55
CA GLN A 52 -6.79 10.22 23.43
C GLN A 52 -6.35 8.77 23.22
N GLY A 53 -6.85 7.84 24.03
CA GLY A 53 -6.55 6.41 23.87
C GLY A 53 -7.04 5.82 22.54
N CYS A 54 -8.15 6.33 21.99
CA CYS A 54 -8.62 5.95 20.65
C CYS A 54 -7.67 6.47 19.55
N ALA A 55 -7.24 7.72 19.64
CA ALA A 55 -6.31 8.32 18.69
C ALA A 55 -4.93 7.63 18.71
N GLU A 56 -4.43 7.24 19.89
CA GLU A 56 -3.19 6.49 20.05
C GLU A 56 -3.28 5.08 19.44
N GLN A 57 -4.39 4.36 19.70
CA GLN A 57 -4.64 3.05 19.07
C GLN A 57 -4.69 3.18 17.55
N TRP A 58 -5.36 4.20 17.03
CA TRP A 58 -5.39 4.46 15.60
C TRP A 58 -3.99 4.77 15.04
N GLN A 59 -3.15 5.52 15.77
CA GLN A 59 -1.77 5.78 15.34
C GLN A 59 -0.94 4.50 15.24
N GLY A 60 -1.10 3.57 16.18
CA GLY A 60 -0.48 2.25 16.10
C GLY A 60 -0.97 1.44 14.89
N ALA A 61 -2.29 1.44 14.64
CA ALA A 61 -2.87 0.78 13.49
C ALA A 61 -2.38 1.37 12.16
N GLN A 62 -2.27 2.70 12.06
CA GLN A 62 -1.74 3.40 10.89
C GLN A 62 -0.32 2.96 10.56
N LEU A 63 0.58 2.92 11.55
CA LEU A 63 1.96 2.46 11.34
C LEU A 63 2.02 1.01 10.86
N HIS A 64 1.14 0.16 11.39
CA HIS A 64 1.05 -1.23 10.96
C HIS A 64 0.58 -1.33 9.50
N VAL A 65 -0.44 -0.56 9.12
CA VAL A 65 -0.93 -0.50 7.74
C VAL A 65 0.17 -0.02 6.80
N GLU A 66 0.88 1.06 7.14
CA GLU A 66 2.00 1.57 6.34
C GLU A 66 3.08 0.50 6.12
N HIS A 67 3.46 -0.22 7.18
CA HIS A 67 4.44 -1.30 7.09
C HIS A 67 3.98 -2.47 6.20
N VAL A 68 2.71 -2.87 6.31
CA VAL A 68 2.14 -3.94 5.46
C VAL A 68 2.09 -3.51 3.99
N LEU A 69 1.69 -2.26 3.72
CA LEU A 69 1.62 -1.74 2.36
C LEU A 69 3.01 -1.60 1.72
N ASP A 70 4.03 -1.22 2.48
CA ASP A 70 5.42 -1.16 2.02
C ASP A 70 5.97 -2.56 1.66
N ALA A 71 5.68 -3.57 2.49
CA ALA A 71 6.05 -4.96 2.23
C ALA A 71 5.37 -5.51 0.95
N ILE A 72 4.10 -5.17 0.73
CA ILE A 72 3.37 -5.52 -0.50
C ILE A 72 4.01 -4.84 -1.71
N GLY A 73 4.29 -3.53 -1.63
CA GLY A 73 4.92 -2.77 -2.69
C GLY A 73 6.28 -3.34 -3.09
N THR A 74 7.12 -3.67 -2.10
CA THR A 74 8.44 -4.28 -2.33
C THR A 74 8.33 -5.65 -3.00
N SER A 75 7.39 -6.49 -2.55
CA SER A 75 7.19 -7.83 -3.10
C SER A 75 6.70 -7.79 -4.55
N LEU A 76 5.74 -6.91 -4.85
CA LEU A 76 5.24 -6.73 -6.21
C LEU A 76 6.29 -6.13 -7.14
N GLY A 77 7.07 -5.15 -6.67
CA GLY A 77 8.15 -4.56 -7.45
C GLY A 77 9.21 -5.60 -7.81
N SER A 78 9.58 -6.46 -6.83
CA SER A 78 10.53 -7.56 -7.05
C SER A 78 10.01 -8.57 -8.07
N ALA A 79 8.73 -8.95 -7.98
CA ALA A 79 8.10 -9.84 -8.95
C ALA A 79 8.11 -9.23 -10.36
N ALA A 80 7.69 -7.96 -10.51
CA ALA A 80 7.66 -7.27 -11.79
C ALA A 80 9.05 -7.19 -12.45
N SER A 81 10.10 -6.88 -11.69
CA SER A 81 11.48 -6.88 -12.20
C SER A 81 11.92 -8.27 -12.66
N GLN A 82 11.63 -9.31 -11.87
CA GLN A 82 12.06 -10.67 -12.20
C GLN A 82 11.38 -11.21 -13.47
N TYR A 83 10.11 -10.87 -13.70
CA TYR A 83 9.41 -11.21 -14.94
C TYR A 83 9.98 -10.46 -16.15
N SER A 84 10.30 -9.17 -16.00
CA SER A 84 10.94 -8.38 -17.07
C SER A 84 12.30 -8.95 -17.48
N ASP A 85 13.13 -9.35 -16.51
CA ASP A 85 14.45 -9.92 -16.77
C ASP A 85 14.35 -11.29 -17.46
N ALA A 86 13.39 -12.13 -17.03
CA ALA A 86 13.14 -13.43 -17.63
C ALA A 86 12.69 -13.33 -19.10
N ASP A 87 11.87 -12.33 -19.43
CA ASP A 87 11.42 -12.08 -20.81
C ASP A 87 12.57 -11.61 -21.70
N HIS A 88 13.39 -10.66 -21.21
CA HIS A 88 14.60 -10.19 -21.91
C HIS A 88 15.59 -11.32 -22.17
N TYR A 89 15.82 -12.19 -21.18
CA TYR A 89 16.67 -13.36 -21.33
C TYR A 89 16.12 -14.31 -22.39
N SER A 90 14.83 -14.64 -22.33
CA SER A 90 14.17 -15.51 -23.30
C SER A 90 14.28 -14.95 -24.72
N ALA A 91 14.03 -13.65 -24.91
CA ALA A 91 14.18 -12.97 -26.20
C ALA A 91 15.62 -13.05 -26.74
N SER A 92 16.63 -12.99 -25.85
CA SER A 92 18.04 -13.09 -26.24
C SER A 92 18.44 -14.48 -26.75
N LEU A 93 17.77 -15.55 -26.31
CA LEU A 93 18.03 -16.93 -26.74
C LEU A 93 17.58 -17.21 -28.19
N PHE A 94 16.66 -16.39 -28.71
CA PHE A 94 16.13 -16.54 -30.07
C PHE A 94 16.77 -15.57 -31.07
N ARG A 95 17.88 -14.90 -30.72
CA ARG A 95 18.64 -14.02 -31.64
C ARG A 95 19.81 -14.72 -32.32
#